data_AF-A0A412PCQ6-F1
#
_entry.id   AF-A0A412PCQ6-F1
#
_cell.length_a   1.000
_cell.length_b   1.000
_cell.length_c   1.000
_cell.angle_alpha   90.00
_cell.angle_beta   90.00
_cell.angle_gamma   90.00
#
_symmetry.space_group_name_H-M   'P 1'
#
loop_
_entity.id
_entity.type
_entity.pdbx_description
1 polymer ?
#
loop_
_entity_poly.entity_id
_entity_poly.type
_entity_poly.pdbx_seq_one_letter_code
_entity_poly.pdbx_strand_id
1 'polypeptide(L)'
;MTDNTKKSNNLFDFATSELSQDAFFCWSLNWIVVTEDTKGPYYKYGKAMLDLFLGENKKDIYKEVKVLKQFNRIDVLVLFKDNQDNQYALIIEDKTNTSEHNEQIEKYKNQLNDALSKDENIGYKNLPENQIYTAYVKTGIMYTDDKYKNDGSTVIIDIKKLNDVISNFQDLCKNVILTDYYNYLNSEIARRDNTEKSFNKNQIETSLLDSYGQLYFLNSIFGEPEQFSIGNTHTNSTNIEKVYINNIYTGTSRGSRWTQYCFWGHRFPNPILDSDVNEFHYLFWRVDCANHKISGRPTEKCIALKYYDKNIKNEKKLEIYSEPIQKKYRQVQSRNVKVYQELIKYATDKIQSKYKGLVFVPQENKQSKNDVKEKLLLLIPLVELQKFDLKQRKKIMNDIKTSLIDFCKENIENNESLK
;
A
#
# COMPACT_ATOMS: atom_id res chain seq x y z
N MET A 1 12.86 -4.19 18.36
CA MET A 1 13.37 -4.63 19.68
C MET A 1 13.37 -6.14 19.65
N THR A 2 14.49 -6.76 20.00
CA THR A 2 14.61 -8.21 20.11
C THR A 2 13.75 -8.72 21.24
N ASP A 3 12.85 -9.65 20.93
CA ASP A 3 12.05 -10.33 21.94
C ASP A 3 12.90 -11.44 22.58
N ASN A 4 13.45 -11.14 23.75
CA ASN A 4 14.32 -12.06 24.50
C ASN A 4 13.55 -13.29 25.06
N THR A 5 12.23 -13.41 24.83
CA THR A 5 11.47 -14.61 25.19
C THR A 5 11.59 -15.74 24.14
N LYS A 6 12.07 -15.42 22.94
CA LYS A 6 12.29 -16.39 21.85
C LYS A 6 13.56 -17.20 22.13
N LYS A 7 13.43 -18.50 22.37
CA LYS A 7 14.56 -19.44 22.61
C LYS A 7 15.31 -19.88 21.33
N SER A 8 15.20 -19.13 20.24
CA SER A 8 15.84 -19.44 18.96
C SER A 8 16.84 -18.35 18.58
N ASN A 9 18.05 -18.73 18.21
CA ASN A 9 19.07 -17.81 17.70
C ASN A 9 19.02 -17.79 16.15
N ASN A 10 17.96 -17.20 15.59
CA ASN A 10 17.75 -17.11 14.15
C ASN A 10 18.39 -15.82 13.61
N LEU A 11 19.21 -15.91 12.55
CA LEU A 11 19.89 -14.76 11.96
C LEU A 11 18.93 -13.61 11.59
N PHE A 12 17.76 -13.95 11.04
CA PHE A 12 16.78 -12.97 10.54
C PHE A 12 15.91 -12.36 11.64
N ASP A 13 16.04 -12.80 12.90
CA ASP A 13 15.49 -12.04 14.04
C ASP A 13 16.29 -10.73 14.29
N PHE A 14 17.54 -10.67 13.81
CA PHE A 14 18.40 -9.49 13.89
C PHE A 14 18.55 -8.78 12.54
N ALA A 15 18.56 -9.55 11.45
CA ALA A 15 18.69 -9.09 10.08
C ALA A 15 17.30 -8.89 9.43
N THR A 16 16.50 -7.98 10.00
CA THR A 16 15.11 -7.74 9.56
C THR A 16 14.97 -6.62 8.52
N SER A 17 16.09 -6.10 8.01
CA SER A 17 16.09 -4.97 7.07
C SER A 17 15.94 -5.45 5.62
N GLU A 18 15.60 -4.51 4.73
CA GLU A 18 15.60 -4.76 3.29
C GLU A 18 16.99 -5.26 2.83
N LEU A 19 18.08 -4.59 3.25
CA LEU A 19 19.46 -5.00 2.91
C LEU A 19 19.82 -6.47 3.17
N SER A 20 19.29 -7.07 4.24
CA SER A 20 19.47 -8.49 4.55
C SER A 20 18.63 -9.40 3.66
N GLN A 21 17.46 -8.95 3.24
CA GLN A 21 16.62 -9.61 2.25
C GLN A 21 17.28 -9.54 0.86
N ASP A 22 17.83 -8.40 0.42
CA ASP A 22 18.61 -8.30 -0.83
C ASP A 22 19.72 -9.36 -0.85
N ALA A 23 20.48 -9.45 0.26
CA ALA A 23 21.59 -10.37 0.40
C ALA A 23 21.13 -11.84 0.36
N PHE A 24 20.01 -12.15 1.00
CA PHE A 24 19.42 -13.49 0.97
C PHE A 24 18.97 -13.88 -0.45
N PHE A 25 18.36 -12.97 -1.20
CA PHE A 25 17.96 -13.23 -2.60
C PHE A 25 19.17 -13.41 -3.51
N CYS A 26 20.20 -12.56 -3.40
CA CYS A 26 21.45 -12.77 -4.12
C CYS A 26 22.06 -14.15 -3.80
N TRP A 27 22.15 -14.49 -2.51
CA TRP A 27 22.67 -15.78 -2.05
C TRP A 27 21.86 -16.96 -2.61
N SER A 28 20.53 -16.85 -2.62
CA SER A 28 19.62 -17.89 -3.12
C SER A 28 19.80 -18.12 -4.63
N LEU A 29 19.86 -17.04 -5.41
CA LEU A 29 19.99 -17.09 -6.87
C LEU A 29 21.39 -17.54 -7.31
N ASN A 30 22.42 -17.18 -6.53
CA ASN A 30 23.81 -17.52 -6.86
C ASN A 30 24.08 -19.03 -6.83
N TRP A 31 23.21 -19.85 -6.22
CA TRP A 31 23.29 -21.31 -6.33
C TRP A 31 23.19 -21.82 -7.78
N ILE A 32 22.54 -21.09 -8.69
CA ILE A 32 22.55 -21.45 -10.13
C ILE A 32 23.96 -21.32 -10.72
N VAL A 33 24.75 -20.35 -10.23
CA VAL A 33 26.07 -20.01 -10.76
C VAL A 33 27.15 -20.93 -10.20
N VAL A 34 27.12 -21.19 -8.89
CA VAL A 34 28.20 -21.91 -8.19
C VAL A 34 28.02 -23.43 -8.17
N THR A 35 26.85 -23.94 -8.56
CA THR A 35 26.57 -25.39 -8.55
C THR A 35 26.83 -25.99 -9.92
N GLU A 36 27.79 -26.90 -10.01
CA GLU A 36 28.06 -27.66 -11.25
C GLU A 36 27.01 -28.75 -11.50
N ASP A 37 26.51 -29.40 -10.44
CA ASP A 37 25.45 -30.41 -10.53
C ASP A 37 24.06 -29.78 -10.66
N THR A 38 23.60 -29.67 -11.90
CA THR A 38 22.27 -29.15 -12.22
C THR A 38 21.10 -30.03 -11.73
N LYS A 39 21.38 -31.27 -11.29
CA LYS A 39 20.38 -32.16 -10.67
C LYS A 39 20.36 -32.06 -9.14
N GLY A 40 21.36 -31.41 -8.55
CA GLY A 40 21.51 -31.22 -7.12
C GLY A 40 20.41 -30.32 -6.52
N PRO A 41 20.13 -30.46 -5.22
CA PRO A 41 19.05 -29.71 -4.56
C PRO A 41 19.30 -28.20 -4.57
N TYR A 42 20.55 -27.76 -4.44
CA TYR A 42 20.90 -26.33 -4.43
C TYR A 42 20.69 -25.65 -5.80
N TYR A 43 21.10 -26.30 -6.90
CA TYR A 43 20.80 -25.77 -8.24
C TYR A 43 19.29 -25.66 -8.47
N LYS A 44 18.54 -26.72 -8.12
CA LYS A 44 17.08 -26.72 -8.24
C LYS A 44 16.42 -25.63 -7.39
N TYR A 45 16.94 -25.38 -6.19
CA TYR A 45 16.48 -24.29 -5.33
C TYR A 45 16.73 -22.92 -5.99
N GLY A 46 17.96 -22.66 -6.43
CA GLY A 46 18.29 -21.41 -7.13
C GLY A 46 17.42 -21.21 -8.37
N LYS A 47 17.25 -22.26 -9.19
CA LYS A 47 16.35 -22.25 -10.35
C LYS A 47 14.91 -21.95 -9.96
N ALA A 48 14.37 -22.60 -8.92
CA ALA A 48 13.00 -22.37 -8.47
C ALA A 48 12.78 -20.93 -7.97
N MET A 49 13.78 -20.34 -7.33
CA MET A 49 13.76 -18.92 -6.95
C MET A 49 13.74 -18.01 -8.18
N LEU A 50 14.57 -18.28 -9.19
CA LEU A 50 14.56 -17.52 -10.44
C LEU A 50 13.25 -17.69 -11.22
N ASP A 51 12.71 -18.91 -11.30
CA ASP A 51 11.42 -19.20 -11.91
C ASP A 51 10.29 -18.45 -11.18
N LEU A 52 10.31 -18.39 -9.84
CA LEU A 52 9.35 -17.63 -9.03
C LEU A 52 9.37 -16.14 -9.42
N PHE A 53 10.55 -15.53 -9.51
CA PHE A 53 10.69 -14.11 -9.84
C PHE A 53 10.32 -13.80 -11.30
N LEU A 54 10.52 -14.74 -12.23
CA LEU A 54 10.13 -14.57 -13.62
C LEU A 54 8.65 -14.86 -13.88
N GLY A 55 7.98 -15.62 -13.00
CA GLY A 55 6.59 -16.02 -13.17
C GLY A 55 6.39 -16.77 -14.49
N GLU A 56 5.45 -16.30 -15.31
CA GLU A 56 5.18 -16.88 -16.63
C GLU A 56 6.32 -16.67 -17.64
N ASN A 57 7.26 -15.77 -17.37
CA ASN A 57 8.43 -15.52 -18.23
C ASN A 57 9.61 -16.45 -17.94
N LYS A 58 9.42 -17.48 -17.11
CA LYS A 58 10.46 -18.46 -16.79
C LYS A 58 11.00 -19.16 -18.04
N LYS A 59 12.23 -19.65 -17.95
CA LYS A 59 12.89 -20.39 -19.03
C LYS A 59 13.16 -21.82 -18.59
N ASP A 60 13.27 -22.71 -19.56
CA ASP A 60 13.64 -24.10 -19.31
C ASP A 60 15.10 -24.20 -18.82
N ILE A 61 15.97 -23.38 -19.42
CA ILE A 61 17.41 -23.37 -19.19
C ILE A 61 17.88 -21.93 -18.97
N TYR A 62 18.77 -21.75 -18.00
CA TYR A 62 19.47 -20.50 -17.73
C TYR A 62 20.97 -20.71 -17.92
N LYS A 63 21.57 -19.96 -18.86
CA LYS A 63 23.00 -19.93 -19.14
C LYS A 63 23.60 -18.61 -18.66
N GLU A 64 24.90 -18.62 -18.35
CA GLU A 64 25.69 -17.42 -18.02
C GLU A 64 25.01 -16.49 -16.99
N VAL A 65 24.40 -17.09 -15.97
CA VAL A 65 23.68 -16.33 -14.94
C VAL A 65 24.68 -15.46 -14.16
N LYS A 66 24.38 -14.17 -14.06
CA LYS A 66 25.10 -13.21 -13.21
C LYS A 66 24.13 -12.60 -12.23
N VAL A 67 24.48 -12.60 -10.95
CA VAL A 67 23.68 -12.00 -9.88
C VAL A 67 24.44 -10.80 -9.33
N LEU A 68 23.87 -9.62 -9.46
CA LEU A 68 24.48 -8.35 -9.08
C LEU A 68 23.65 -7.71 -7.95
N LYS A 69 24.31 -7.43 -6.83
CA LYS A 69 23.70 -6.75 -5.68
C LYS A 69 23.83 -5.24 -5.85
N GLN A 70 22.74 -4.49 -5.65
CA GLN A 70 22.74 -3.02 -5.58
C GLN A 70 23.33 -2.32 -6.82
N PHE A 71 23.27 -2.97 -7.99
CA PHE A 71 23.79 -2.43 -9.24
C PHE A 71 22.97 -1.22 -9.68
N ASN A 72 23.60 -0.05 -9.78
CA ASN A 72 22.91 1.19 -10.12
C ASN A 72 21.64 1.44 -9.27
N ARG A 73 21.72 1.12 -7.96
CA ARG A 73 20.61 1.21 -6.97
C ARG A 73 19.50 0.17 -7.11
N ILE A 74 19.56 -0.74 -8.08
CA ILE A 74 18.65 -1.90 -8.17
C ILE A 74 19.01 -2.88 -7.06
N ASP A 75 18.06 -3.22 -6.18
CA ASP A 75 18.30 -4.09 -5.01
C ASP A 75 19.00 -5.40 -5.43
N VAL A 76 18.40 -6.14 -6.37
CA VAL A 76 19.01 -7.31 -7.02
C VAL A 76 18.75 -7.30 -8.53
N LEU A 77 19.82 -7.41 -9.32
CA LEU A 77 19.77 -7.58 -10.76
C LEU A 77 20.29 -8.96 -11.16
N VAL A 78 19.52 -9.70 -11.93
CA VAL A 78 19.93 -10.98 -12.52
C VAL A 78 20.03 -10.83 -14.03
N LEU A 79 21.17 -11.22 -14.60
CA LEU A 79 21.39 -11.29 -16.05
C LEU A 79 21.57 -12.74 -16.44
N PHE A 80 20.96 -13.18 -17.52
CA PHE A 80 21.09 -14.57 -17.98
C PHE A 80 20.84 -14.69 -19.48
N LYS A 81 21.22 -15.85 -20.03
CA LYS A 81 20.86 -16.26 -21.38
C LYS A 81 19.90 -17.45 -21.37
N ASP A 82 19.00 -17.53 -22.35
CA ASP A 82 18.23 -18.75 -22.62
C ASP A 82 19.05 -19.74 -23.48
N ASN A 83 18.45 -20.87 -23.86
CA ASN A 83 19.06 -21.86 -24.73
C ASN A 83 19.42 -21.35 -26.13
N GLN A 84 18.74 -20.33 -26.66
CA GLN A 84 19.07 -19.67 -27.93
C GLN A 84 20.11 -18.55 -27.80
N ASP A 85 20.72 -18.38 -26.61
CA ASP A 85 21.68 -17.31 -26.32
C ASP A 85 21.09 -15.89 -26.36
N ASN A 86 19.75 -15.77 -26.29
CA ASN A 86 19.11 -14.48 -26.08
C ASN A 86 19.43 -13.97 -24.68
N GLN A 87 19.79 -12.70 -24.56
CA GLN A 87 20.12 -12.08 -23.28
C GLN A 87 18.85 -11.56 -22.60
N TYR A 88 18.80 -11.68 -21.27
CA TYR A 88 17.69 -11.20 -20.46
C TYR A 88 18.21 -10.51 -19.19
N ALA A 89 17.39 -9.61 -18.67
CA ALA A 89 17.55 -9.06 -17.34
C ALA A 89 16.29 -9.31 -16.51
N LEU A 90 16.49 -9.51 -15.22
CA LEU A 90 15.45 -9.50 -14.21
C LEU A 90 15.87 -8.53 -13.11
N ILE A 91 15.07 -7.47 -12.95
CA ILE A 91 15.17 -6.50 -11.87
C ILE A 91 14.27 -6.99 -10.73
N ILE A 92 14.83 -7.23 -9.56
CA ILE A 92 14.07 -7.58 -8.36
C ILE A 92 14.14 -6.37 -7.43
N GLU A 93 12.98 -5.77 -7.20
CA GLU A 93 12.78 -4.74 -6.17
C GLU A 93 12.16 -5.42 -4.95
N ASP A 94 12.82 -5.35 -3.81
CA ASP A 94 12.31 -5.94 -2.59
C ASP A 94 11.97 -4.92 -1.50
N LYS A 95 10.94 -5.25 -0.75
CA LYS A 95 10.44 -4.42 0.34
C LYS A 95 10.13 -5.31 1.54
N THR A 96 10.41 -4.79 2.73
CA THR A 96 9.92 -5.42 3.97
C THR A 96 8.59 -4.76 4.33
N ASN A 97 8.64 -3.61 4.99
CA ASN A 97 7.46 -2.91 5.52
C ASN A 97 7.10 -1.63 4.74
N THR A 98 7.97 -1.20 3.82
CA THR A 98 7.74 -0.01 2.99
C THR A 98 7.13 -0.39 1.64
N SER A 99 6.69 0.59 0.87
CA SER A 99 6.24 0.38 -0.51
C SER A 99 7.20 1.08 -1.45
N GLU A 100 7.27 0.62 -2.71
CA GLU A 100 8.01 1.36 -3.73
C GLU A 100 7.44 2.77 -3.91
N HIS A 101 8.34 3.74 -4.08
CA HIS A 101 8.04 5.16 -4.22
C HIS A 101 8.79 5.75 -5.43
N ASN A 102 8.15 6.75 -6.07
CA ASN A 102 8.74 7.56 -7.14
C ASN A 102 9.02 6.81 -8.46
N GLU A 103 8.21 5.81 -8.82
CA GLU A 103 8.34 5.07 -10.09
C GLU A 103 9.72 4.44 -10.25
N GLN A 104 10.25 3.91 -9.14
CA GLN A 104 11.60 3.37 -9.00
C GLN A 104 11.85 2.25 -10.01
N ILE A 105 10.93 1.29 -10.13
CA ILE A 105 11.03 0.15 -11.06
C ILE A 105 11.11 0.63 -12.51
N GLU A 106 10.24 1.56 -12.91
CA GLU A 106 10.23 2.12 -14.26
C GLU A 106 11.53 2.89 -14.56
N LYS A 107 12.04 3.65 -13.60
CA LYS A 107 13.35 4.31 -13.72
C LYS A 107 14.48 3.31 -13.92
N TYR A 108 14.44 2.18 -13.19
CA TYR A 108 15.46 1.14 -13.32
C TYR A 108 15.45 0.48 -14.69
N LYS A 109 14.28 0.13 -15.23
CA LYS A 109 14.16 -0.40 -16.60
C LYS A 109 14.76 0.57 -17.62
N ASN A 110 14.34 1.83 -17.57
CA ASN A 110 14.75 2.87 -18.52
C ASN A 110 16.26 3.16 -18.48
N GLN A 111 16.89 3.03 -17.31
CA GLN A 111 18.31 3.33 -17.12
C GLN A 111 19.22 2.10 -17.23
N LEU A 112 18.65 0.88 -17.33
CA LEU A 112 19.42 -0.36 -17.25
C LEU A 112 20.47 -0.46 -18.35
N ASN A 113 20.09 -0.26 -19.62
CA ASN A 113 21.03 -0.38 -20.75
C ASN A 113 22.18 0.64 -20.68
N ASP A 114 21.89 1.87 -20.27
CA ASP A 114 22.92 2.90 -20.06
C ASP A 114 23.87 2.53 -18.92
N ALA A 115 23.34 1.93 -17.84
CA ALA A 115 24.16 1.48 -16.71
C ALA A 115 25.05 0.29 -17.10
N LEU A 116 24.49 -0.71 -17.79
CA LEU A 116 25.23 -1.89 -18.27
C LEU A 116 26.35 -1.51 -19.25
N SER A 117 26.12 -0.52 -20.11
CA SER A 117 27.11 -0.09 -21.10
C SER A 117 28.34 0.61 -20.50
N LYS A 118 28.29 0.99 -19.21
CA LYS A 118 29.42 1.63 -18.51
C LYS A 118 30.44 0.62 -17.96
N ASP A 119 30.09 -0.67 -17.89
CA ASP A 119 30.99 -1.72 -17.42
C ASP A 119 31.07 -2.86 -18.45
N GLU A 120 32.11 -2.80 -19.27
CA GLU A 120 32.35 -3.78 -20.34
C GLU A 120 32.51 -5.22 -19.82
N ASN A 121 32.90 -5.40 -18.55
CA ASN A 121 33.09 -6.74 -17.96
C ASN A 121 31.76 -7.47 -17.72
N ILE A 122 30.64 -6.75 -17.69
CA ILE A 122 29.32 -7.35 -17.50
C ILE A 122 28.94 -8.17 -18.73
N GLY A 123 29.23 -7.71 -19.95
CA GLY A 123 28.97 -8.45 -21.19
C GLY A 123 27.49 -8.52 -21.62
N TYR A 124 26.62 -7.73 -21.00
CA TYR A 124 25.20 -7.56 -21.37
C TYR A 124 24.96 -6.10 -21.77
N LYS A 125 24.29 -5.85 -22.90
CA LYS A 125 23.96 -4.49 -23.35
C LYS A 125 22.83 -4.52 -24.39
N ASN A 126 22.17 -3.38 -24.58
CA ASN A 126 21.12 -3.19 -25.61
C ASN A 126 19.97 -4.22 -25.51
N LEU A 127 19.58 -4.57 -24.29
CA LEU A 127 18.43 -5.45 -24.03
C LEU A 127 17.15 -4.74 -24.49
N PRO A 128 16.34 -5.35 -25.37
CA PRO A 128 15.02 -4.85 -25.70
C PRO A 128 14.09 -4.93 -24.47
N GLU A 129 13.09 -4.05 -24.42
CA GLU A 129 12.19 -3.91 -23.27
C GLU A 129 11.48 -5.22 -22.89
N ASN A 130 11.08 -6.02 -23.89
CA ASN A 130 10.44 -7.34 -23.68
C ASN A 130 11.39 -8.44 -23.16
N GLN A 131 12.68 -8.14 -22.97
CA GLN A 131 13.68 -8.99 -22.33
C GLN A 131 14.13 -8.46 -20.97
N ILE A 132 13.54 -7.36 -20.49
CA ILE A 132 13.77 -6.78 -19.17
C ILE A 132 12.54 -7.09 -18.30
N TYR A 133 12.67 -8.11 -17.47
CA TYR A 133 11.63 -8.54 -16.54
C TYR A 133 11.76 -7.83 -15.19
N THR A 134 10.66 -7.78 -14.45
CA THR A 134 10.63 -7.20 -13.11
C THR A 134 9.89 -8.10 -12.13
N ALA A 135 10.40 -8.18 -10.90
CA ALA A 135 9.73 -8.79 -9.77
C ALA A 135 9.66 -7.79 -8.62
N TYR A 136 8.49 -7.70 -7.99
CA TYR A 136 8.30 -6.96 -6.75
C TYR A 136 8.00 -7.92 -5.63
N VAL A 137 8.92 -8.01 -4.67
CA VAL A 137 8.85 -8.97 -3.57
C VAL A 137 8.60 -8.23 -2.28
N LYS A 138 7.51 -8.54 -1.58
CA LYS A 138 7.21 -7.92 -0.29
C LYS A 138 6.90 -8.94 0.79
N THR A 139 7.79 -9.01 1.77
CA THR A 139 7.67 -9.94 2.91
C THR A 139 6.82 -9.36 4.04
N GLY A 140 6.70 -8.03 4.18
CA GLY A 140 5.78 -7.41 5.13
C GLY A 140 4.34 -7.37 4.62
N ILE A 141 3.63 -6.28 4.93
CA ILE A 141 2.21 -6.13 4.60
C ILE A 141 2.06 -5.58 3.18
N MET A 142 1.45 -6.35 2.28
CA MET A 142 1.05 -5.89 0.95
C MET A 142 -0.29 -5.16 0.99
N TYR A 143 -0.24 -3.86 0.75
CA TYR A 143 -1.41 -2.99 0.56
C TYR A 143 -1.86 -3.01 -0.91
N THR A 144 -2.95 -2.32 -1.23
CA THR A 144 -3.49 -2.29 -2.60
C THR A 144 -2.45 -1.75 -3.58
N ASP A 145 -1.75 -0.66 -3.28
CA ASP A 145 -0.72 -0.09 -4.17
C ASP A 145 0.47 -1.03 -4.44
N ASP A 146 0.73 -1.99 -3.53
CA ASP A 146 1.76 -3.02 -3.74
C ASP A 146 1.29 -4.09 -4.75
N LYS A 147 0.00 -4.44 -4.71
CA LYS A 147 -0.60 -5.48 -5.55
C LYS A 147 -0.82 -5.04 -6.99
N TYR A 148 -1.08 -3.75 -7.20
CA TYR A 148 -1.43 -3.16 -8.51
C TYR A 148 -0.29 -2.30 -9.07
N LYS A 149 0.97 -2.69 -8.86
CA LYS A 149 2.12 -2.02 -9.52
C LYS A 149 1.92 -2.07 -11.05
N ASN A 150 1.99 -0.89 -11.65
CA ASN A 150 1.09 -0.46 -12.71
C ASN A 150 1.63 -0.68 -14.14
N ASP A 151 1.94 -1.92 -14.51
CA ASP A 151 2.32 -2.21 -15.90
C ASP A 151 1.90 -3.59 -16.44
N GLY A 152 1.37 -4.49 -15.60
CA GLY A 152 1.02 -5.86 -16.00
C GLY A 152 2.21 -6.74 -16.38
N SER A 153 3.45 -6.23 -16.28
CA SER A 153 4.69 -6.93 -16.62
C SER A 153 5.53 -7.30 -15.38
N THR A 154 5.22 -6.69 -14.23
CA THR A 154 5.87 -6.96 -12.95
C THR A 154 5.26 -8.17 -12.24
N VAL A 155 6.10 -9.14 -11.86
CA VAL A 155 5.68 -10.30 -11.06
C VAL A 155 5.58 -9.92 -9.58
N ILE A 156 4.38 -10.00 -9.01
CA ILE A 156 4.13 -9.66 -7.60
C ILE A 156 4.20 -10.90 -6.70
N ILE A 157 5.12 -10.87 -5.73
CA ILE A 157 5.41 -11.99 -4.82
C ILE A 157 5.23 -11.54 -3.38
N ASP A 158 4.20 -12.09 -2.73
CA ASP A 158 3.97 -11.91 -1.31
C ASP A 158 4.75 -12.94 -0.47
N ILE A 159 4.68 -12.78 0.85
CA ILE A 159 5.33 -13.69 1.79
C ILE A 159 4.91 -15.15 1.60
N LYS A 160 3.66 -15.43 1.19
CA LYS A 160 3.14 -16.80 1.09
C LYS A 160 3.74 -17.47 -0.15
N LYS A 161 3.69 -16.83 -1.32
CA LYS A 161 4.31 -17.33 -2.56
C LYS A 161 5.80 -17.61 -2.38
N LEU A 162 6.51 -16.72 -1.69
CA LEU A 162 7.93 -16.91 -1.38
C LEU A 162 8.16 -18.11 -0.44
N ASN A 163 7.37 -18.19 0.63
CA ASN A 163 7.46 -19.28 1.60
C ASN A 163 7.12 -20.64 0.97
N ASP A 164 6.13 -20.69 0.08
CA ASP A 164 5.73 -21.92 -0.62
C ASP A 164 6.90 -22.51 -1.41
N VAL A 165 7.64 -21.68 -2.16
CA VAL A 165 8.84 -22.14 -2.88
C VAL A 165 9.91 -22.60 -1.90
N ILE A 166 10.26 -21.80 -0.88
CA ILE A 166 11.32 -22.13 0.08
C ILE A 166 11.01 -23.41 0.86
N SER A 167 9.74 -23.64 1.22
CA SER A 167 9.30 -24.81 1.97
C SER A 167 9.64 -26.13 1.28
N ASN A 168 9.61 -26.16 -0.05
CA ASN A 168 9.93 -27.34 -0.85
C ASN A 168 11.42 -27.71 -0.82
N PHE A 169 12.29 -26.78 -0.41
CA PHE A 169 13.74 -26.96 -0.46
C PHE A 169 14.42 -26.95 0.90
N GLN A 170 13.79 -26.42 1.95
CA GLN A 170 14.46 -26.21 3.25
C GLN A 170 14.99 -27.52 3.88
N ASP A 171 14.27 -28.64 3.74
CA ASP A 171 14.75 -29.95 4.22
C ASP A 171 15.75 -30.62 3.26
N LEU A 172 15.68 -30.30 1.97
CA LEU A 172 16.52 -30.87 0.92
C LEU A 172 17.91 -30.20 0.91
N CYS A 173 17.92 -28.88 1.01
CA CYS A 173 19.09 -28.04 1.10
C CYS A 173 19.43 -27.86 2.58
N LYS A 174 20.26 -28.74 3.13
CA LYS A 174 20.71 -28.70 4.53
C LYS A 174 21.58 -27.47 4.82
N ASN A 175 20.98 -26.29 4.86
CA ASN A 175 21.65 -25.02 5.00
C ASN A 175 20.96 -24.15 6.06
N VAL A 176 21.72 -23.78 7.09
CA VAL A 176 21.19 -23.01 8.22
C VAL A 176 20.63 -21.64 7.82
N ILE A 177 21.18 -20.98 6.80
CA ILE A 177 20.69 -19.68 6.33
C ILE A 177 19.30 -19.84 5.70
N LEU A 178 19.09 -20.89 4.90
CA LEU A 178 17.78 -21.19 4.31
C LEU A 178 16.75 -21.52 5.39
N THR A 179 17.13 -22.40 6.33
CA THR A 179 16.27 -22.80 7.44
C THR A 179 15.90 -21.61 8.33
N ASP A 180 16.85 -20.73 8.63
CA ASP A 180 16.60 -19.52 9.41
C ASP A 180 15.63 -18.59 8.69
N TYR A 181 15.84 -18.33 7.40
CA TYR A 181 14.93 -17.46 6.65
C TYR A 181 13.51 -18.06 6.54
N TYR A 182 13.41 -19.36 6.27
CA TYR A 182 12.14 -20.08 6.25
C TYR A 182 11.38 -19.97 7.58
N ASN A 183 12.09 -20.18 8.70
CA ASN A 183 11.50 -20.07 10.03
C ASN A 183 11.06 -18.63 10.35
N TYR A 184 11.82 -17.62 9.89
CA TYR A 184 11.43 -16.22 9.99
C TYR A 184 10.12 -15.95 9.23
N LEU A 185 10.03 -16.35 7.94
CA LEU A 185 8.81 -16.17 7.15
C LEU A 185 7.60 -16.85 7.80
N ASN A 186 7.76 -18.10 8.23
CA ASN A 186 6.69 -18.83 8.92
C ASN A 186 6.24 -18.15 10.22
N SER A 187 7.17 -17.54 10.96
CA SER A 187 6.80 -16.81 12.18
C SER A 187 5.94 -15.58 11.88
N GLU A 188 6.24 -14.85 10.79
CA GLU A 188 5.43 -13.73 10.33
C GLU A 188 4.08 -14.18 9.78
N ILE A 189 4.03 -15.30 9.04
CA ILE A 189 2.78 -15.90 8.56
C ILE A 189 1.91 -16.34 9.75
N ALA A 190 2.49 -17.04 10.73
CA ALA A 190 1.77 -17.50 11.92
C ALA A 190 1.22 -16.33 12.75
N ARG A 191 1.98 -15.22 12.86
CA ARG A 191 1.50 -13.99 13.50
C ARG A 191 0.26 -13.45 12.81
N ARG A 192 0.26 -13.39 11.47
CA ARG A 192 -0.89 -12.95 10.66
C ARG A 192 -2.10 -13.87 10.86
N ASP A 193 -1.91 -15.19 10.74
CA ASP A 193 -2.97 -16.17 10.93
C ASP A 193 -3.59 -16.10 12.34
N ASN A 194 -2.79 -15.81 13.37
CA ASN A 194 -3.28 -15.61 14.73
C ASN A 194 -4.12 -14.33 14.86
N THR A 195 -3.71 -13.24 14.20
CA THR A 195 -4.51 -12.01 14.12
C THR A 195 -5.85 -12.26 13.41
N GLU A 196 -5.84 -13.00 12.30
CA GLU A 196 -7.06 -13.41 11.58
C GLU A 196 -7.98 -14.27 12.46
N LYS A 197 -7.44 -15.29 13.14
CA LYS A 197 -8.20 -16.15 14.06
C LYS A 197 -8.84 -15.35 15.20
N SER A 198 -8.11 -14.40 15.78
CA SER A 198 -8.63 -13.53 16.86
C SER A 198 -9.77 -12.65 16.35
N PHE A 199 -9.63 -12.10 15.14
CA PHE A 199 -10.68 -11.31 14.51
C PHE A 199 -11.95 -12.14 14.27
N ASN A 200 -11.78 -13.37 13.79
CA ASN A 200 -12.88 -14.30 13.52
C ASN A 200 -13.56 -14.81 14.80
N LYS A 201 -12.85 -14.82 15.93
CA LYS A 201 -13.41 -14.99 17.28
C LYS A 201 -14.06 -13.72 17.84
N ASN A 202 -14.25 -12.71 16.99
CA ASN A 202 -14.85 -11.42 17.33
C ASN A 202 -14.04 -10.60 18.36
N GLN A 203 -12.71 -10.76 18.42
CA GLN A 203 -11.82 -9.98 19.30
C GLN A 203 -11.24 -8.78 18.53
N ILE A 204 -12.11 -7.86 18.11
CA ILE A 204 -11.75 -6.79 17.15
C ILE A 204 -10.73 -5.82 17.74
N GLU A 205 -10.90 -5.38 18.99
CA GLU A 205 -10.02 -4.37 19.59
C GLU A 205 -8.57 -4.80 19.73
N THR A 206 -8.33 -6.09 19.97
CA THR A 206 -6.98 -6.68 20.04
C THR A 206 -6.42 -6.92 18.65
N SER A 207 -7.24 -7.39 17.70
CA SER A 207 -6.80 -7.59 16.32
C SER A 207 -6.38 -6.28 15.65
N LEU A 208 -6.99 -5.14 15.99
CA LEU A 208 -6.68 -3.85 15.37
C LEU A 208 -5.46 -3.11 15.96
N LEU A 209 -4.71 -3.75 16.87
CA LEU A 209 -3.50 -3.16 17.46
C LEU A 209 -2.35 -3.01 16.47
N ASP A 210 -2.24 -3.91 15.50
CA ASP A 210 -1.18 -3.89 14.50
C ASP A 210 -1.71 -3.57 13.08
N SER A 211 -0.82 -3.11 12.22
CA SER A 211 -1.15 -2.67 10.85
C SER A 211 -1.73 -3.78 9.97
N TYR A 212 -1.39 -5.04 10.22
CA TYR A 212 -1.92 -6.16 9.46
C TYR A 212 -3.37 -6.43 9.85
N GLY A 213 -3.67 -6.42 11.15
CA GLY A 213 -5.05 -6.57 11.59
C GLY A 213 -5.96 -5.42 11.15
N GLN A 214 -5.43 -4.20 11.07
CA GLN A 214 -6.13 -3.06 10.44
C GLN A 214 -6.45 -3.31 8.96
N LEU A 215 -5.49 -3.78 8.18
CA LEU A 215 -5.70 -4.18 6.79
C LEU A 215 -6.74 -5.30 6.67
N TYR A 216 -6.57 -6.37 7.46
CA TYR A 216 -7.46 -7.52 7.43
C TYR A 216 -8.91 -7.15 7.75
N PHE A 217 -9.12 -6.28 8.73
CA PHE A 217 -10.45 -5.77 9.05
C PHE A 217 -11.07 -4.98 7.89
N LEU A 218 -10.34 -4.06 7.28
CA LEU A 218 -10.86 -3.29 6.14
C LEU A 218 -11.18 -4.20 4.95
N ASN A 219 -10.29 -5.13 4.59
CA ASN A 219 -10.55 -6.14 3.55
C ASN A 219 -11.76 -7.02 3.91
N SER A 220 -11.88 -7.41 5.17
CA SER A 220 -13.00 -8.21 5.66
C SER A 220 -14.32 -7.46 5.61
N ILE A 221 -14.35 -6.13 5.59
CA ILE A 221 -15.60 -5.34 5.52
C ILE A 221 -15.94 -4.93 4.08
N PHE A 222 -14.93 -4.49 3.32
CA PHE A 222 -15.12 -3.84 2.02
C PHE A 222 -14.71 -4.70 0.82
N GLY A 223 -14.12 -5.88 1.07
CA GLY A 223 -13.47 -6.69 0.04
C GLY A 223 -12.04 -6.24 -0.23
N GLU A 224 -11.29 -7.05 -0.97
CA GLU A 224 -10.04 -6.56 -1.57
C GLU A 224 -10.41 -5.63 -2.72
N PRO A 225 -10.02 -4.35 -2.65
CA PRO A 225 -10.53 -3.39 -3.61
C PRO A 225 -9.71 -3.44 -4.91
N GLU A 226 -10.40 -3.39 -6.05
CA GLU A 226 -9.77 -3.13 -7.34
C GLU A 226 -9.35 -1.66 -7.40
N GLN A 227 -8.05 -1.41 -7.56
CA GLN A 227 -7.50 -0.05 -7.56
C GLN A 227 -8.10 0.75 -8.72
N PHE A 228 -8.76 1.88 -8.41
CA PHE A 228 -9.30 2.79 -9.41
C PHE A 228 -8.76 4.21 -9.20
N SER A 229 -8.00 4.73 -10.16
CA SER A 229 -7.52 6.11 -10.08
C SER A 229 -8.53 7.08 -10.69
N ILE A 230 -8.96 8.08 -9.93
CA ILE A 230 -9.73 9.21 -10.46
C ILE A 230 -8.82 10.32 -10.96
N GLY A 231 -7.73 10.01 -11.66
CA GLY A 231 -6.91 11.00 -12.38
C GLY A 231 -5.83 11.73 -11.58
N ASN A 232 -5.28 12.76 -12.23
CA ASN A 232 -3.95 13.31 -12.01
C ASN A 232 -4.02 14.75 -11.46
N THR A 233 -3.17 15.11 -10.50
CA THR A 233 -3.09 16.48 -9.97
C THR A 233 -2.18 17.42 -10.77
N HIS A 234 -1.45 16.97 -11.80
CA HIS A 234 -0.59 17.83 -12.63
C HIS A 234 -0.38 17.26 -14.05
N THR A 235 -0.29 18.14 -15.06
CA THR A 235 0.02 17.82 -16.47
C THR A 235 1.47 18.16 -16.86
N ASN A 236 2.36 18.45 -15.92
CA ASN A 236 3.81 18.45 -16.21
C ASN A 236 4.32 17.01 -16.08
N SER A 237 4.93 16.52 -17.17
CA SER A 237 5.29 15.12 -17.48
C SER A 237 6.21 14.39 -16.49
N THR A 238 6.53 14.97 -15.32
CA THR A 238 7.50 14.42 -14.37
C THR A 238 6.97 14.16 -12.97
N ASN A 239 5.74 14.56 -12.62
CA ASN A 239 5.14 14.26 -11.31
C ASN A 239 3.60 14.27 -11.38
N ILE A 240 3.05 13.21 -11.95
CA ILE A 240 1.61 12.95 -11.94
C ILE A 240 1.26 12.34 -10.57
N GLU A 241 0.69 13.11 -9.65
CA GLU A 241 0.15 12.51 -8.42
C GLU A 241 -1.20 11.85 -8.75
N LYS A 242 -1.19 10.52 -8.77
CA LYS A 242 -2.41 9.72 -8.94
C LYS A 242 -3.20 9.71 -7.65
N VAL A 243 -4.51 9.81 -7.83
CA VAL A 243 -5.46 9.79 -6.74
C VAL A 243 -6.29 8.51 -6.82
N TYR A 244 -6.15 7.66 -5.81
CA TYR A 244 -6.76 6.35 -5.79
C TYR A 244 -8.03 6.30 -4.93
N ILE A 245 -9.12 5.84 -5.55
CA ILE A 245 -10.35 5.38 -4.90
C ILE A 245 -10.36 3.85 -4.95
N ASN A 246 -11.11 3.23 -4.04
CA ASN A 246 -11.11 1.80 -3.83
C ASN A 246 -9.66 1.35 -3.57
N ASN A 247 -9.05 2.01 -2.58
CA ASN A 247 -7.65 1.80 -2.24
C ASN A 247 -7.50 1.67 -0.73
N ILE A 248 -6.77 0.65 -0.29
CA ILE A 248 -6.35 0.52 1.11
C ILE A 248 -4.85 0.75 1.18
N TYR A 249 -4.45 1.72 2.00
CA TYR A 249 -3.06 2.08 2.22
C TYR A 249 -2.82 2.47 3.68
N THR A 250 -1.54 2.57 4.04
CA THR A 250 -1.10 2.91 5.39
C THR A 250 -0.29 4.20 5.42
N GLY A 251 -0.21 4.79 6.60
CA GLY A 251 0.73 5.86 6.89
C GLY A 251 0.95 6.01 8.38
N THR A 252 1.71 7.04 8.72
CA THR A 252 2.07 7.36 10.11
C THR A 252 1.74 8.80 10.41
N SER A 253 1.15 9.05 11.58
CA SER A 253 0.97 10.40 12.12
C SER A 253 1.40 10.40 13.58
N ARG A 254 2.32 11.30 13.95
CA ARG A 254 2.84 11.46 15.32
C ARG A 254 3.29 10.11 15.95
N GLY A 255 3.96 9.27 15.16
CA GLY A 255 4.45 7.95 15.58
C GLY A 255 3.39 6.84 15.60
N SER A 256 2.10 7.14 15.41
CA SER A 256 1.04 6.15 15.34
C SER A 256 0.76 5.74 13.90
N ARG A 257 0.76 4.44 13.63
CA ARG A 257 0.35 3.87 12.33
C ARG A 257 -1.15 3.89 12.18
N TRP A 258 -1.61 4.18 10.97
CA TRP A 258 -3.00 4.09 10.58
C TRP A 258 -3.14 3.36 9.26
N THR A 259 -4.30 2.76 9.04
CA THR A 259 -4.68 2.15 7.76
C THR A 259 -6.02 2.74 7.34
N GLN A 260 -6.17 3.08 6.07
CA GLN A 260 -7.41 3.67 5.57
C GLN A 260 -7.88 3.05 4.27
N TYR A 261 -9.20 3.06 4.07
CA TYR A 261 -9.90 2.66 2.87
C TYR A 261 -10.61 3.87 2.25
N CYS A 262 -10.15 4.30 1.08
CA CYS A 262 -10.80 5.35 0.29
C CYS A 262 -11.89 4.75 -0.60
N PHE A 263 -13.13 5.25 -0.50
CA PHE A 263 -14.27 4.70 -1.26
C PHE A 263 -15.00 5.72 -2.13
N TRP A 264 -14.70 7.00 -1.96
CA TRP A 264 -15.25 8.07 -2.78
C TRP A 264 -14.22 9.17 -2.94
N GLY A 265 -14.26 9.81 -4.11
CA GLY A 265 -13.52 11.02 -4.37
C GLY A 265 -14.05 11.75 -5.59
N HIS A 266 -13.87 13.07 -5.59
CA HIS A 266 -14.33 13.95 -6.64
C HIS A 266 -13.31 15.04 -6.93
N ARG A 267 -13.30 15.51 -8.18
CA ARG A 267 -12.45 16.60 -8.64
C ARG A 267 -13.25 17.88 -8.70
N PHE A 268 -12.72 18.94 -8.13
CA PHE A 268 -13.24 20.28 -8.36
C PHE A 268 -12.23 21.10 -9.17
N PRO A 269 -12.73 21.98 -10.07
CA PRO A 269 -11.89 22.99 -10.68
C PRO A 269 -11.18 23.82 -9.61
N ASN A 270 -9.89 24.09 -9.80
CA ASN A 270 -9.13 24.96 -8.93
C ASN A 270 -8.90 26.33 -9.61
N PRO A 271 -9.69 27.37 -9.30
CA PRO A 271 -9.57 28.67 -9.97
C PRO A 271 -8.27 29.42 -9.63
N ILE A 272 -7.50 28.95 -8.64
CA ILE A 272 -6.26 29.55 -8.15
C ILE A 272 -5.03 29.04 -8.94
N LEU A 273 -5.14 27.86 -9.56
CA LEU A 273 -4.06 27.20 -10.28
C LEU A 273 -4.30 27.29 -11.79
N ASP A 274 -3.28 26.98 -12.60
CA ASP A 274 -3.42 26.93 -14.06
C ASP A 274 -4.57 25.98 -14.46
N SER A 275 -5.10 26.14 -15.69
CA SER A 275 -6.35 25.52 -16.17
C SER A 275 -6.46 24.00 -16.04
N ASP A 276 -5.36 23.31 -15.72
CA ASP A 276 -5.24 21.85 -15.78
C ASP A 276 -5.08 21.20 -14.39
N VAL A 277 -5.14 21.98 -13.30
CA VAL A 277 -4.95 21.47 -11.94
C VAL A 277 -6.27 21.40 -11.17
N ASN A 278 -6.61 20.21 -10.68
CA ASN A 278 -7.84 19.97 -9.90
C ASN A 278 -7.57 19.93 -8.40
N GLU A 279 -8.53 20.39 -7.61
CA GLU A 279 -8.64 20.03 -6.19
C GLU A 279 -9.32 18.66 -6.08
N PHE A 280 -8.89 17.87 -5.10
CA PHE A 280 -9.48 16.56 -4.88
C PHE A 280 -10.06 16.41 -3.48
N HIS A 281 -11.25 15.86 -3.44
CA HIS A 281 -12.01 15.63 -2.21
C HIS A 281 -12.19 14.13 -2.03
N TYR A 282 -12.15 13.63 -0.80
CA TYR A 282 -12.29 12.19 -0.51
C TYR A 282 -13.14 11.90 0.71
N LEU A 283 -13.75 10.72 0.69
CA LEU A 283 -14.25 10.05 1.89
C LEU A 283 -13.51 8.74 2.08
N PHE A 284 -13.06 8.51 3.31
CA PHE A 284 -12.36 7.29 3.66
C PHE A 284 -12.63 6.86 5.10
N TRP A 285 -12.68 5.55 5.28
CA TRP A 285 -12.63 4.93 6.59
C TRP A 285 -11.18 4.82 7.04
N ARG A 286 -10.86 5.21 8.27
CA ARG A 286 -9.53 5.07 8.87
C ARG A 286 -9.61 4.33 10.19
N VAL A 287 -8.67 3.41 10.37
CA VAL A 287 -8.36 2.75 11.64
C VAL A 287 -7.12 3.42 12.23
N ASP A 288 -7.33 4.40 13.09
CA ASP A 288 -6.30 5.13 13.83
C ASP A 288 -6.66 5.19 15.32
N CYS A 289 -6.97 4.02 15.89
CA CYS A 289 -7.66 3.77 17.18
C CYS A 289 -7.20 4.56 18.42
N ALA A 290 -6.05 5.21 18.38
CA ALA A 290 -5.52 6.03 19.49
C ALA A 290 -5.95 7.52 19.43
N ASN A 291 -6.49 7.99 18.30
CA ASN A 291 -6.57 9.43 18.01
C ASN A 291 -7.94 10.07 18.18
N HIS A 292 -9.01 9.30 18.32
CA HIS A 292 -10.37 9.85 18.40
C HIS A 292 -11.06 9.45 19.69
N LYS A 293 -11.68 10.43 20.36
CA LYS A 293 -12.43 10.23 21.60
C LYS A 293 -13.86 10.69 21.38
N ILE A 294 -14.82 9.91 21.84
CA ILE A 294 -16.21 10.33 21.90
C ILE A 294 -16.42 10.98 23.27
N SER A 295 -17.06 12.15 23.30
CA SER A 295 -17.40 12.81 24.57
C SER A 295 -18.25 11.88 25.44
N GLY A 296 -17.85 11.70 26.70
CA GLY A 296 -18.46 10.72 27.61
C GLY A 296 -18.01 9.26 27.41
N ARG A 297 -17.17 8.97 26.42
CA ARG A 297 -16.58 7.64 26.12
C ARG A 297 -15.08 7.75 25.74
N PRO A 298 -14.21 8.30 26.62
CA PRO A 298 -12.86 8.72 26.25
C PRO A 298 -11.84 7.58 26.01
N THR A 299 -12.20 6.34 26.34
CA THR A 299 -11.32 5.16 26.25
C THR A 299 -11.69 4.20 25.12
N GLU A 300 -12.80 4.44 24.41
CA GLU A 300 -13.27 3.54 23.35
C GLU A 300 -12.52 3.78 22.05
N LYS A 301 -11.87 2.74 21.54
CA LYS A 301 -11.28 2.75 20.20
C LYS A 301 -12.38 2.89 19.16
N CYS A 302 -12.14 3.68 18.13
CA CYS A 302 -13.10 3.92 17.06
C CYS A 302 -12.51 3.60 15.69
N ILE A 303 -13.39 3.23 14.75
CA ILE A 303 -13.14 3.49 13.33
C ILE A 303 -13.71 4.87 12.98
N ALA A 304 -12.94 5.65 12.23
CA ALA A 304 -13.31 7.00 11.85
C ALA A 304 -13.67 7.06 10.38
N LEU A 305 -14.79 7.71 10.05
CA LEU A 305 -15.05 8.17 8.71
C LEU A 305 -14.58 9.62 8.61
N LYS A 306 -13.75 9.91 7.62
CA LYS A 306 -13.16 11.23 7.45
C LYS A 306 -13.39 11.74 6.04
N TYR A 307 -13.43 13.06 5.97
CA TYR A 307 -13.42 13.83 4.74
C TYR A 307 -12.07 14.52 4.61
N TYR A 308 -11.54 14.56 3.40
CA TYR A 308 -10.28 15.24 3.12
C TYR A 308 -10.41 16.10 1.88
N ASP A 309 -9.94 17.35 1.98
CA ASP A 309 -9.82 18.28 0.87
C ASP A 309 -8.33 18.53 0.56
N LYS A 310 -7.89 18.01 -0.58
CA LYS A 310 -6.52 18.16 -1.05
C LYS A 310 -6.36 19.46 -1.82
N ASN A 311 -6.21 20.55 -1.09
CA ASN A 311 -5.75 21.81 -1.67
C ASN A 311 -4.24 21.78 -1.96
N ILE A 312 -3.85 22.02 -3.23
CA ILE A 312 -2.45 21.97 -3.69
C ILE A 312 -1.57 23.12 -3.16
N LYS A 313 -2.13 24.11 -2.44
CA LYS A 313 -1.33 25.17 -1.80
C LYS A 313 -1.68 25.34 -0.32
N ASN A 314 -0.69 25.04 0.54
CA ASN A 314 -0.74 25.26 1.98
C ASN A 314 -1.04 26.73 2.32
N GLU A 315 -1.92 26.94 3.29
CA GLU A 315 -2.42 28.22 3.86
C GLU A 315 -1.35 29.27 4.22
N LYS A 316 -0.07 28.90 4.33
CA LYS A 316 1.00 29.75 4.87
C LYS A 316 1.46 30.92 3.99
N LYS A 317 0.75 31.28 2.92
CA LYS A 317 1.16 32.36 2.00
C LYS A 317 0.07 33.32 1.57
N LEU A 318 -1.12 33.30 2.18
CA LEU A 318 -2.24 34.18 1.79
C LEU A 318 -1.87 35.67 1.71
N GLU A 319 -1.08 36.16 2.66
CA GLU A 319 -0.63 37.57 2.73
C GLU A 319 0.35 37.97 1.62
N ILE A 320 0.96 37.01 0.92
CA ILE A 320 1.96 37.25 -0.13
C ILE A 320 1.30 37.34 -1.52
N TYR A 321 0.01 37.00 -1.64
CA TYR A 321 -0.70 36.96 -2.91
C TYR A 321 -1.48 38.25 -3.20
N SER A 322 -1.66 38.57 -4.48
CA SER A 322 -2.47 39.72 -4.93
C SER A 322 -3.94 39.55 -4.57
N GLU A 323 -4.66 40.67 -4.39
CA GLU A 323 -6.12 40.71 -4.09
C GLU A 323 -6.97 39.76 -4.98
N PRO A 324 -6.76 39.69 -6.32
CA PRO A 324 -7.49 38.74 -7.17
C PRO A 324 -7.28 37.27 -6.78
N ILE A 325 -6.06 36.89 -6.38
CA ILE A 325 -5.74 35.53 -5.96
C ILE A 325 -6.35 35.25 -4.58
N GLN A 326 -6.31 36.21 -3.66
CA GLN A 326 -6.96 36.09 -2.35
C GLN A 326 -8.48 35.92 -2.48
N LYS A 327 -9.13 36.60 -3.44
CA LYS A 327 -10.56 36.42 -3.72
C LYS A 327 -10.88 35.00 -4.19
N LYS A 328 -10.07 34.45 -5.11
CA LYS A 328 -10.19 33.06 -5.58
C LYS A 328 -9.98 32.05 -4.45
N TYR A 329 -9.04 32.32 -3.55
CA TYR A 329 -8.83 31.49 -2.35
C TYR A 329 -10.06 31.45 -1.44
N ARG A 330 -10.64 32.63 -1.15
CA ARG A 330 -11.88 32.72 -0.35
C ARG A 330 -13.05 31.98 -1.00
N GLN A 331 -13.13 31.92 -2.33
CA GLN A 331 -14.15 31.15 -3.04
C GLN A 331 -13.96 29.64 -2.85
N VAL A 332 -12.74 29.12 -3.00
CA VAL A 332 -12.41 27.70 -2.76
C VAL A 332 -12.70 27.32 -1.31
N GLN A 333 -12.24 28.13 -0.35
CA GLN A 333 -12.50 27.91 1.07
C GLN A 333 -14.02 27.87 1.36
N SER A 334 -14.79 28.79 0.79
CA SER A 334 -16.25 28.83 0.94
C SER A 334 -16.92 27.58 0.37
N ARG A 335 -16.48 27.10 -0.80
CA ARG A 335 -16.93 25.82 -1.37
C ARG A 335 -16.63 24.65 -0.44
N ASN A 336 -15.39 24.53 0.05
CA ASN A 336 -14.96 23.40 0.87
C ASN A 336 -15.70 23.32 2.20
N VAL A 337 -15.97 24.49 2.81
CA VAL A 337 -16.81 24.61 3.99
C VAL A 337 -18.24 24.16 3.69
N LYS A 338 -18.84 24.59 2.57
CA LYS A 338 -20.20 24.15 2.17
C LYS A 338 -20.27 22.64 1.95
N VAL A 339 -19.32 22.07 1.20
CA VAL A 339 -19.25 20.61 0.96
C VAL A 339 -19.23 19.85 2.28
N TYR A 340 -18.35 20.24 3.20
CA TYR A 340 -18.24 19.59 4.50
C TYR A 340 -19.50 19.75 5.36
N GLN A 341 -20.13 20.94 5.33
CA GLN A 341 -21.39 21.19 6.06
C GLN A 341 -22.52 20.30 5.57
N GLU A 342 -22.68 20.15 4.25
CA GLU A 342 -23.68 19.26 3.65
C GLU A 342 -23.42 17.80 4.03
N LEU A 343 -22.16 17.34 4.00
CA LEU A 343 -21.77 16.00 4.45
C LEU A 343 -22.09 15.77 5.94
N ILE A 344 -21.72 16.71 6.82
CA ILE A 344 -21.95 16.60 8.27
C ILE A 344 -23.45 16.61 8.60
N LYS A 345 -24.23 17.45 7.89
CA LYS A 345 -25.68 17.50 8.02
C LYS A 345 -26.30 16.17 7.61
N TYR A 346 -25.92 15.63 6.46
CA TYR A 346 -26.39 14.32 6.03
C TYR A 346 -25.99 13.20 7.01
N ALA A 347 -24.74 13.19 7.48
CA ALA A 347 -24.26 12.24 8.47
C ALA A 347 -25.06 12.33 9.79
N THR A 348 -25.47 13.53 10.21
CA THR A 348 -26.29 13.74 11.41
C THR A 348 -27.73 13.28 11.18
N ASP A 349 -28.39 13.83 10.16
CA ASP A 349 -29.84 13.74 10.00
C ASP A 349 -30.28 12.38 9.46
N LYS A 350 -29.44 11.74 8.64
CA LYS A 350 -29.75 10.45 8.00
C LYS A 350 -29.00 9.29 8.64
N ILE A 351 -27.67 9.37 8.71
CA ILE A 351 -26.84 8.22 9.11
C ILE A 351 -26.92 7.97 10.62
N GLN A 352 -26.62 8.99 11.44
CA GLN A 352 -26.68 8.87 12.89
C GLN A 352 -28.10 8.59 13.39
N SER A 353 -29.12 9.17 12.75
CA SER A 353 -30.53 8.90 13.04
C SER A 353 -30.89 7.42 12.80
N LYS A 354 -30.46 6.86 11.66
CA LYS A 354 -30.68 5.46 11.30
C LYS A 354 -29.91 4.48 12.20
N TYR A 355 -28.68 4.82 12.59
CA TYR A 355 -27.78 3.97 13.37
C TYR A 355 -27.57 4.50 14.80
N LYS A 356 -28.67 4.87 15.46
CA LYS A 356 -28.64 5.46 16.80
C LYS A 356 -27.96 4.53 17.81
N GLY A 357 -27.00 5.07 18.56
CA GLY A 357 -26.21 4.31 19.54
C GLY A 357 -24.99 3.60 18.97
N LEU A 358 -24.88 3.46 17.65
CA LEU A 358 -23.71 2.89 16.96
C LEU A 358 -22.85 3.98 16.29
N VAL A 359 -23.48 4.97 15.66
CA VAL A 359 -22.81 6.05 14.94
C VAL A 359 -22.83 7.33 15.77
N PHE A 360 -21.68 8.01 15.84
CA PHE A 360 -21.50 9.26 16.56
C PHE A 360 -20.93 10.33 15.63
N VAL A 361 -21.62 11.47 15.52
CA VAL A 361 -21.13 12.65 14.79
C VAL A 361 -20.62 13.68 15.79
N PRO A 362 -19.32 14.07 15.77
CA PRO A 362 -18.76 15.04 16.70
C PRO A 362 -19.47 16.40 16.62
N GLN A 363 -19.86 16.98 17.76
CA GLN A 363 -20.53 18.28 17.79
C GLN A 363 -19.58 19.46 17.48
N GLU A 364 -18.32 19.35 17.91
CA GLU A 364 -17.27 20.35 17.69
C GLU A 364 -17.00 20.65 16.21
N ASN A 365 -17.34 19.72 15.32
CA ASN A 365 -17.19 19.89 13.87
C ASN A 365 -18.43 20.47 13.18
N LYS A 366 -19.59 20.49 13.84
CA LYS A 366 -20.83 21.08 13.28
C LYS A 366 -20.76 22.60 13.14
N GLN A 367 -19.82 23.23 13.84
CA GLN A 367 -19.65 24.69 13.91
C GLN A 367 -18.28 25.16 13.41
N SER A 368 -17.39 24.25 13.01
CA SER A 368 -16.03 24.61 12.57
C SER A 368 -16.09 25.33 11.22
N LYS A 369 -15.57 26.57 11.21
CA LYS A 369 -15.32 27.35 9.98
C LYS A 369 -13.88 27.16 9.46
N ASN A 370 -13.08 26.34 10.13
CA ASN A 370 -11.67 26.16 9.82
C ASN A 370 -11.50 25.21 8.62
N ASP A 371 -10.72 25.65 7.64
CA ASP A 371 -10.46 24.87 6.43
C ASP A 371 -9.26 23.93 6.62
N VAL A 372 -9.42 22.95 7.50
CA VAL A 372 -8.38 21.94 7.74
C VAL A 372 -8.47 20.82 6.70
N LYS A 373 -7.32 20.39 6.18
CA LYS A 373 -7.21 19.35 5.13
C LYS A 373 -7.96 18.06 5.42
N GLU A 374 -8.00 17.65 6.68
CA GLU A 374 -8.65 16.41 7.11
C GLU A 374 -9.67 16.73 8.20
N LYS A 375 -10.95 16.39 7.95
CA LYS A 375 -12.08 16.67 8.84
C LYS A 375 -12.77 15.36 9.22
N LEU A 376 -13.07 15.19 10.51
CA LEU A 376 -13.75 14.00 11.02
C LEU A 376 -15.26 14.10 10.75
N LEU A 377 -15.84 13.10 10.07
CA LEU A 377 -17.25 13.09 9.70
C LEU A 377 -18.10 12.33 10.72
N LEU A 378 -17.72 11.09 11.05
CA LEU A 378 -18.36 10.30 12.10
C LEU A 378 -17.40 9.27 12.70
N LEU A 379 -17.77 8.75 13.86
CA LEU A 379 -17.07 7.71 14.60
C LEU A 379 -18.01 6.53 14.85
N ILE A 380 -17.46 5.31 14.78
CA ILE A 380 -18.13 4.10 15.25
C ILE A 380 -17.21 3.44 16.29
N PRO A 381 -17.65 3.33 17.56
CA PRO A 381 -16.88 2.61 18.58
C PRO A 381 -16.75 1.13 18.21
N LEU A 382 -15.54 0.59 18.35
CA LEU A 382 -15.28 -0.82 18.08
C LEU A 382 -16.07 -1.72 19.02
N VAL A 383 -16.26 -1.33 20.29
CA VAL A 383 -17.06 -2.07 21.27
C VAL A 383 -18.54 -2.20 20.87
N GLU A 384 -19.08 -1.21 20.17
CA GLU A 384 -20.45 -1.26 19.65
C GLU A 384 -20.49 -2.08 18.36
N LEU A 385 -19.52 -1.89 17.46
CA LEU A 385 -19.44 -2.61 16.20
C LEU A 385 -19.20 -4.12 16.40
N GLN A 386 -18.45 -4.50 17.45
CA GLN A 386 -18.16 -5.88 17.82
C GLN A 386 -19.40 -6.64 18.30
N LYS A 387 -20.50 -5.96 18.67
CA LYS A 387 -21.77 -6.64 19.01
C LYS A 387 -22.43 -7.32 17.81
N PHE A 388 -21.98 -7.02 16.60
CA PHE A 388 -22.51 -7.55 15.35
C PHE A 388 -21.59 -8.62 14.76
N ASP A 389 -22.18 -9.65 14.16
CA ASP A 389 -21.41 -10.63 13.38
C ASP A 389 -20.79 -9.99 12.11
N LEU A 390 -19.89 -10.70 11.44
CA LEU A 390 -19.20 -10.15 10.26
C LEU A 390 -20.16 -9.77 9.12
N LYS A 391 -21.24 -10.54 8.91
CA LYS A 391 -22.23 -10.28 7.85
C LYS A 391 -23.02 -9.01 8.14
N GLN A 392 -23.43 -8.83 9.39
CA GLN A 392 -24.09 -7.62 9.87
C GLN A 392 -23.16 -6.40 9.80
N ARG A 393 -21.90 -6.52 10.25
CA ARG A 393 -20.90 -5.46 10.14
C ARG A 393 -20.69 -5.03 8.68
N LYS A 394 -20.48 -5.99 7.78
CA LYS A 394 -20.41 -5.74 6.32
C LYS A 394 -21.62 -4.98 5.83
N LYS A 395 -22.83 -5.40 6.20
CA LYS A 395 -24.07 -4.75 5.78
C LYS A 395 -24.14 -3.30 6.26
N ILE A 396 -23.88 -3.04 7.53
CA ILE A 396 -23.92 -1.69 8.12
C ILE A 396 -22.90 -0.77 7.45
N MET A 397 -21.64 -1.20 7.38
CA MET A 397 -20.56 -0.38 6.83
C MET A 397 -20.75 -0.10 5.34
N ASN A 398 -21.23 -1.08 4.56
CA ASN A 398 -21.54 -0.87 3.14
C ASN A 398 -22.80 -0.02 2.93
N ASP A 399 -23.82 -0.13 3.78
CA ASP A 399 -25.00 0.73 3.71
C ASP A 399 -24.63 2.20 3.95
N ILE A 400 -23.80 2.48 4.96
CA ILE A 400 -23.27 3.84 5.21
C ILE A 400 -22.47 4.35 4.01
N LYS A 401 -21.58 3.50 3.47
CA LYS A 401 -20.75 3.80 2.30
C LYS A 401 -21.61 4.16 1.08
N THR A 402 -22.56 3.29 0.71
CA THR A 402 -23.44 3.49 -0.46
C THR A 402 -24.32 4.72 -0.29
N SER A 403 -24.92 4.90 0.90
CA SER A 403 -25.74 6.07 1.23
C SER A 403 -24.99 7.38 1.05
N LEU A 404 -23.70 7.43 1.43
CA LEU A 404 -22.85 8.61 1.22
C LEU A 404 -22.44 8.80 -0.24
N ILE A 405 -22.11 7.72 -0.96
CA ILE A 405 -21.79 7.80 -2.39
C ILE A 405 -22.99 8.39 -3.16
N ASP A 406 -24.20 7.90 -2.89
CA ASP A 406 -25.41 8.39 -3.56
C ASP A 406 -25.68 9.86 -3.20
N PHE A 407 -25.54 10.22 -1.92
CA PHE A 407 -25.63 11.62 -1.50
C PHE A 407 -24.61 12.51 -2.22
N CYS A 408 -23.35 12.09 -2.30
CA CYS A 408 -22.29 12.85 -2.97
C CYS A 408 -22.62 13.05 -4.46
N LYS A 409 -23.04 11.99 -5.16
CA LYS A 409 -23.44 12.08 -6.57
C LYS A 409 -24.54 13.13 -6.78
N GLU A 410 -25.59 13.08 -5.96
CA GLU A 410 -26.74 13.96 -6.11
C GLU A 410 -26.45 15.42 -5.69
N ASN A 411 -25.75 15.62 -4.58
CA ASN A 411 -25.69 16.93 -3.91
C ASN A 411 -24.34 17.65 -4.03
N ILE A 412 -23.29 16.92 -4.43
CA ILE A 412 -21.93 17.43 -4.53
C ILE A 412 -21.48 17.42 -5.99
N GLU A 413 -21.49 16.25 -6.65
CA GLU A 413 -20.96 16.09 -8.02
C GLU A 413 -21.83 16.79 -9.07
N ASN A 414 -23.15 16.69 -8.93
CA ASN A 414 -24.13 17.31 -9.84
C ASN A 414 -24.48 18.76 -9.48
N ASN A 415 -23.87 19.31 -8.44
CA ASN A 415 -24.20 20.65 -7.96
C ASN A 415 -23.33 21.71 -8.64
N GLU A 416 -23.89 22.34 -9.68
CA GLU A 416 -23.22 23.41 -10.44
C GLU A 416 -22.83 24.61 -9.57
N SER A 417 -23.47 24.86 -8.43
CA SER A 417 -23.08 25.97 -7.54
C SER A 417 -21.79 25.71 -6.76
N LEU A 418 -21.31 24.46 -6.76
CA LEU A 418 -20.04 24.05 -6.14
C LEU A 418 -18.90 23.95 -7.16
N LYS A 419 -19.18 23.98 -8.47
CA LYS A 419 -18.16 24.00 -9.52
C LYS A 419 -17.68 25.43 -9.76
#